data_AF-A0AAX3BFD9-F1
#
_entry.id   AF-A0AAX3BFD9-F1
#
_cell.length_a   1.000
_cell.length_b   1.000
_cell.length_c   1.000
_cell.angle_alpha   90.00
_cell.angle_beta   90.00
_cell.angle_gamma   90.00
#
_symmetry.space_group_name_H-M   'P 1'
#
loop_
_entity.id
_entity.type
_entity.pdbx_description
1 polymer ?
#
loop_
_entity_poly.entity_id
_entity_poly.type
_entity_poly.pdbx_seq_one_letter_code
_entity_poly.pdbx_strand_id
1 'polypeptide(L)'
;MTPYPHEIFFTEFMGALVVILSVGVVFTSVYVGIFRHRSTETHEAPTSLLSQRPPEPTKSRKGSSMTDKLGQKIVNYLIEVSVSEDKNLIEDRIKKILAECEKLSQQPLPKENKEIISTVAIWAKQFNIERHLRDMKMLKFSTQIVYDKAHNDFKLMIAGK
;
A
#
# COMPACT_ATOMS: atom_id res chain seq x y z
N MET A 1 -60.83 10.46 -5.85
CA MET A 1 -59.83 11.49 -5.53
C MET A 1 -58.75 11.42 -6.59
N THR A 2 -58.68 12.41 -7.48
CA THR A 2 -57.60 12.52 -8.46
C THR A 2 -56.34 13.01 -7.74
N PRO A 3 -55.21 12.29 -7.82
CA PRO A 3 -53.99 12.69 -7.13
C PRO A 3 -53.52 14.05 -7.65
N TYR A 4 -53.05 14.91 -6.74
CA TYR A 4 -52.55 16.22 -7.11
C TYR A 4 -51.24 16.09 -7.88
N PRO A 5 -50.96 16.97 -8.84
CA PRO A 5 -49.80 16.82 -9.74
C PRO A 5 -48.47 16.73 -8.97
N HIS A 6 -48.33 17.40 -7.82
CA HIS A 6 -47.13 17.34 -7.00
C HIS A 6 -46.89 15.96 -6.35
N GLU A 7 -47.94 15.20 -6.07
CA GLU A 7 -47.81 13.84 -5.51
C GLU A 7 -47.29 12.87 -6.56
N ILE A 8 -47.71 13.02 -7.82
CA ILE A 8 -47.24 12.18 -8.94
C ILE A 8 -45.74 12.40 -9.16
N PHE A 9 -45.29 13.66 -9.21
CA PHE A 9 -43.87 13.99 -9.34
C PHE A 9 -43.03 13.43 -8.18
N PHE A 10 -43.54 13.52 -6.95
CA PHE A 10 -42.83 13.00 -5.78
C PHE A 10 -42.73 11.47 -5.81
N THR A 11 -43.78 10.80 -6.28
CA THR A 11 -43.83 9.33 -6.37
C THR A 11 -42.88 8.82 -7.46
N GLU A 12 -42.83 9.47 -8.62
CA GLU A 12 -41.88 9.11 -9.69
C GLU A 12 -40.42 9.38 -9.29
N PHE A 13 -40.16 10.49 -8.60
CA PHE A 13 -38.82 10.80 -8.10
C PHE A 13 -38.33 9.80 -7.05
N MET A 14 -39.20 9.41 -6.11
CA MET A 14 -38.89 8.37 -5.13
C MET A 14 -38.69 7.00 -5.80
N GLY A 15 -39.50 6.67 -6.80
CA GLY A 15 -39.31 5.46 -7.62
C GLY A 15 -37.94 5.44 -8.31
N ALA A 16 -37.54 6.54 -8.94
CA ALA A 16 -36.24 6.67 -9.59
C ALA A 16 -35.07 6.55 -8.61
N LEU A 17 -35.17 7.15 -7.43
CA LEU A 17 -34.14 7.04 -6.38
C LEU A 17 -33.95 5.60 -5.90
N VAL A 18 -35.04 4.85 -5.69
CA VAL A 18 -34.95 3.43 -5.28
C VAL A 18 -34.29 2.59 -6.35
N VAL A 19 -34.58 2.86 -7.63
CA VAL A 19 -33.92 2.16 -8.76
C VAL A 19 -32.42 2.48 -8.78
N ILE A 20 -32.02 3.74 -8.63
CA ILE A 20 -30.60 4.13 -8.60
C ILE A 20 -29.86 3.48 -7.42
N LEU A 21 -30.47 3.47 -6.23
CA LEU A 21 -29.88 2.85 -5.04
C LEU A 21 -29.73 1.34 -5.20
N SER A 22 -30.73 0.65 -5.75
CA SER A 22 -30.66 -0.80 -5.98
C SER A 22 -29.58 -1.18 -7.00
N VAL A 23 -29.43 -0.41 -8.08
CA VAL A 23 -28.33 -0.60 -9.05
C VAL A 23 -26.97 -0.37 -8.39
N GLY A 24 -26.85 0.64 -7.52
CA GLY A 24 -25.62 0.91 -6.77
C GLY A 24 -25.22 -0.21 -5.81
N VAL A 25 -26.19 -0.84 -5.13
CA VAL A 25 -25.95 -2.01 -4.25
C VAL A 25 -25.50 -3.22 -5.08
N VAL A 26 -26.11 -3.47 -6.23
CA VAL A 26 -25.69 -4.57 -7.12
C VAL A 26 -24.25 -4.32 -7.62
N PHE A 27 -23.93 -3.11 -8.09
CA PHE A 27 -22.57 -2.79 -8.54
C PHE A 27 -21.51 -2.95 -7.45
N THR A 28 -21.80 -2.47 -6.24
CA THR A 28 -20.87 -2.63 -5.09
C THR A 28 -20.72 -4.09 -4.67
N SER A 29 -21.81 -4.88 -4.68
CA SER A 29 -21.75 -6.32 -4.38
C SER A 29 -20.94 -7.12 -5.43
N VAL A 30 -21.08 -6.80 -6.72
CA VAL A 30 -20.31 -7.41 -7.81
C VAL A 30 -18.84 -7.02 -7.70
N TYR A 31 -18.54 -5.74 -7.44
CA TYR A 31 -17.17 -5.25 -7.28
C TYR A 31 -16.48 -5.92 -6.08
N VAL A 32 -17.15 -6.00 -4.93
CA VAL A 32 -16.63 -6.69 -3.73
C VAL A 32 -16.52 -8.20 -3.96
N GLY A 33 -17.45 -8.81 -4.68
CA GLY A 33 -17.44 -10.23 -5.02
C GLY A 33 -16.24 -10.61 -5.89
N ILE A 34 -15.96 -9.85 -6.95
CA ILE A 34 -14.79 -10.06 -7.81
C ILE A 34 -13.48 -9.84 -7.04
N PHE A 35 -13.44 -8.83 -6.16
CA PHE A 35 -12.25 -8.53 -5.36
C PHE A 35 -11.98 -9.61 -4.29
N ARG A 36 -13.03 -10.15 -3.64
CA ARG A 36 -12.91 -11.27 -2.69
C ARG A 36 -12.56 -12.59 -3.36
N HIS A 37 -13.07 -12.85 -4.58
CA HIS A 37 -12.73 -14.08 -5.31
C HIS A 37 -11.25 -14.13 -5.70
N ARG A 38 -10.62 -12.98 -5.97
CA ARG A 38 -9.15 -12.90 -6.16
C ARG A 38 -8.32 -13.16 -4.90
N SER A 39 -8.93 -13.05 -3.71
CA SER A 39 -8.24 -13.28 -2.44
C SER A 39 -8.42 -14.69 -1.87
N THR A 40 -9.21 -15.55 -2.54
CA THR A 40 -9.58 -16.88 -2.03
C THR A 40 -8.92 -18.06 -2.78
N GLU A 41 -8.04 -17.79 -3.75
CA GLU A 41 -7.16 -18.82 -4.36
C GLU A 41 -5.82 -19.03 -3.62
N THR A 42 -5.70 -18.57 -2.38
CA THR A 42 -4.64 -19.02 -1.46
C THR A 42 -5.27 -19.85 -0.36
N HIS A 43 -5.50 -21.13 -0.65
CA HIS A 43 -5.83 -22.15 0.33
C HIS A 43 -4.57 -22.50 1.16
N GLU A 44 -4.77 -22.53 2.49
CA GLU A 44 -4.02 -23.30 3.52
C GLU A 44 -2.63 -22.77 3.93
N ALA A 45 -2.28 -22.54 5.21
CA ALA A 45 -2.84 -22.97 6.50
C ALA A 45 -2.40 -22.01 7.64
N PRO A 46 -3.06 -22.05 8.82
CA PRO A 46 -2.74 -21.21 9.97
C PRO A 46 -1.65 -21.83 10.87
N THR A 47 -0.92 -20.97 11.58
CA THR A 47 -0.12 -21.26 12.80
C THR A 47 1.03 -22.29 12.66
N SER A 48 2.24 -21.78 12.39
CA SER A 48 3.43 -22.20 13.15
C SER A 48 4.18 -20.95 13.63
N LEU A 49 4.06 -20.71 14.93
CA LEU A 49 4.97 -19.87 15.68
C LEU A 49 6.36 -20.53 15.64
N LEU A 50 7.41 -19.71 15.52
CA LEU A 50 8.83 -20.05 15.66
C LEU A 50 9.47 -20.94 14.57
N SER A 51 10.03 -20.29 13.56
CA SER A 51 11.35 -20.70 13.06
C SER A 51 12.10 -19.48 12.53
N GLN A 52 12.90 -18.87 13.41
CA GLN A 52 14.00 -18.00 13.03
C GLN A 52 14.97 -18.83 12.18
N ARG A 53 14.82 -18.81 10.86
CA ARG A 53 15.88 -19.23 9.95
C ARG A 53 16.67 -17.96 9.60
N PRO A 54 17.97 -17.87 9.95
CA PRO A 54 18.79 -16.76 9.48
C PRO A 54 18.83 -16.81 7.94
N PRO A 55 18.90 -15.66 7.25
CA PRO A 55 18.91 -15.64 5.80
C PRO A 55 20.13 -16.43 5.29
N GLU A 56 19.87 -17.54 4.60
CA GLU A 56 20.89 -18.22 3.80
C GLU A 56 21.47 -17.20 2.81
N PRO A 57 22.81 -17.06 2.73
CA PRO A 57 23.43 -16.16 1.77
C PRO A 57 23.22 -16.74 0.38
N THR A 58 22.22 -16.21 -0.33
CA THR A 58 21.99 -16.49 -1.74
C THR A 58 23.27 -16.16 -2.49
N LYS A 59 23.92 -17.20 -3.02
CA LYS A 59 25.14 -17.12 -3.83
C LYS A 59 25.05 -15.94 -4.80
N SER A 60 25.91 -14.95 -4.61
CA SER A 60 26.10 -13.85 -5.54
C SER A 60 26.47 -14.42 -6.92
N ARG A 61 25.51 -14.50 -7.84
CA ARG A 61 25.81 -14.77 -9.25
C ARG A 61 26.62 -13.61 -9.78
N LYS A 62 27.90 -13.90 -9.99
CA LYS A 62 28.94 -13.04 -10.52
C LYS A 62 28.57 -12.67 -11.96
N GLY A 63 27.96 -11.50 -12.10
CA GLY A 63 27.49 -10.95 -13.38
C GLY A 63 26.56 -9.79 -13.11
N SER A 64 27.05 -8.78 -12.38
CA SER A 64 26.27 -7.60 -12.02
C SER A 64 25.94 -6.81 -13.28
N SER A 65 24.79 -7.14 -13.87
CA SER A 65 24.22 -6.37 -14.95
C SER A 65 23.96 -4.97 -14.41
N MET A 66 24.17 -3.95 -15.24
CA MET A 66 23.91 -2.55 -14.89
C MET A 66 22.47 -2.34 -14.37
N THR A 67 21.55 -3.19 -14.83
CA THR A 67 20.16 -3.29 -14.39
C THR A 67 20.01 -3.80 -12.95
N ASP A 68 20.85 -4.73 -12.49
CA ASP A 68 20.81 -5.24 -11.12
C ASP A 68 21.24 -4.14 -10.14
N LYS A 69 22.23 -3.34 -10.53
CA LYS A 69 22.66 -2.16 -9.77
C LYS A 69 21.59 -1.07 -9.74
N LEU A 70 20.83 -0.90 -10.82
CA LEU A 70 19.71 0.05 -10.86
C LEU A 70 18.53 -0.42 -10.02
N GLY A 71 18.17 -1.70 -10.10
CA GLY A 71 17.14 -2.30 -9.25
C GLY A 71 17.48 -2.15 -7.77
N GLN A 72 18.75 -2.38 -7.41
CA GLN A 72 19.24 -2.18 -6.05
C GLN A 72 19.14 -0.71 -5.58
N LYS A 73 19.37 0.26 -6.47
CA LYS A 73 19.18 1.68 -6.14
C LYS A 73 17.72 2.02 -5.86
N ILE A 74 16.80 1.51 -6.67
CA ILE A 74 15.35 1.73 -6.47
C ILE A 74 14.92 1.15 -5.12
N VAL A 75 15.37 -0.07 -4.80
CA VAL A 75 15.10 -0.71 -3.50
C VAL A 75 15.68 0.10 -2.35
N ASN A 76 16.91 0.60 -2.47
CA ASN A 76 17.51 1.45 -1.43
C ASN A 76 16.70 2.73 -1.21
N TYR A 77 16.26 3.41 -2.27
CA TYR A 77 15.40 4.58 -2.14
C TYR A 77 14.04 4.25 -1.52
N LEU A 78 13.46 3.09 -1.84
CA LEU A 78 12.22 2.62 -1.20
C LEU A 78 12.40 2.41 0.31
N ILE A 79 13.51 1.78 0.71
CA ILE A 79 13.85 1.59 2.12
C ILE A 79 14.01 2.95 2.81
N GLU A 80 14.76 3.87 2.19
CA GLU A 80 14.93 5.22 2.73
C GLU A 80 13.60 5.95 2.90
N VAL A 81 12.69 5.89 1.92
CA VAL A 81 11.34 6.46 2.05
C VAL A 81 10.57 5.82 3.20
N SER A 82 10.65 4.49 3.35
CA SER A 82 9.88 3.75 4.36
C SER A 82 10.23 4.11 5.80
N VAL A 83 11.48 4.51 6.06
CA VAL A 83 11.97 4.84 7.42
C VAL A 83 12.14 6.33 7.67
N SER A 84 12.00 7.15 6.63
CA SER A 84 12.23 8.60 6.74
C SER A 84 10.98 9.35 7.22
N GLU A 85 11.25 10.41 7.99
CA GLU A 85 10.26 11.36 8.50
C GLU A 85 10.38 12.74 7.85
N ASP A 86 11.45 12.95 7.07
CA ASP A 86 11.71 14.22 6.42
C ASP A 86 10.96 14.31 5.10
N LYS A 87 9.97 15.21 5.05
CA LYS A 87 9.17 15.48 3.84
C LYS A 87 10.05 15.74 2.61
N ASN A 88 11.05 16.60 2.75
CA ASN A 88 11.93 16.99 1.64
C ASN A 88 12.76 15.80 1.12
N LEU A 89 13.22 14.93 2.04
CA LEU A 89 13.96 13.73 1.68
C LEU A 89 13.05 12.75 0.96
N ILE A 90 11.85 12.50 1.48
CA ILE A 90 10.87 11.61 0.85
C ILE A 90 10.51 12.10 -0.57
N GLU A 91 10.25 13.40 -0.74
CA GLU A 91 9.97 14.01 -2.04
C GLU A 91 11.13 13.82 -3.03
N ASP A 92 12.36 14.07 -2.59
CA ASP A 92 13.56 13.86 -3.42
C ASP A 92 13.73 12.38 -3.81
N ARG A 93 13.52 11.46 -2.88
CA ARG A 93 13.63 10.02 -3.15
C ARG A 93 12.56 9.51 -4.09
N ILE A 94 11.31 9.96 -3.96
CA ILE A 94 10.23 9.61 -4.90
C ILE A 94 10.55 10.10 -6.31
N LYS A 95 11.05 11.34 -6.44
CA LYS A 95 11.49 11.88 -7.74
C LYS A 95 12.62 11.04 -8.34
N LYS A 96 13.60 10.63 -7.54
CA LYS A 96 14.70 9.76 -7.96
C LYS A 96 14.23 8.37 -8.38
N ILE A 97 13.28 7.78 -7.65
CA ILE A 97 12.66 6.49 -8.02
C ILE A 97 12.00 6.61 -9.39
N LEU A 98 11.19 7.65 -9.61
CA LEU A 98 10.53 7.87 -10.90
C LEU A 98 11.51 8.03 -12.07
N ALA A 99 12.57 8.82 -11.87
CA ALA A 99 13.60 9.03 -12.89
C ALA A 99 14.35 7.73 -13.24
N GLU A 100 14.65 6.89 -12.24
CA GLU A 100 15.31 5.60 -12.47
C GLU A 100 14.37 4.56 -13.10
N CYS A 101 13.09 4.55 -12.72
CA CYS A 101 12.06 3.71 -13.37
C CYS A 101 11.87 4.09 -14.84
N GLU A 102 11.87 5.38 -15.17
CA GLU A 102 11.76 5.86 -16.56
C GLU A 102 12.96 5.42 -17.41
N LYS A 103 14.19 5.57 -16.88
CA LYS A 103 15.42 5.07 -17.53
C LYS A 103 15.38 3.56 -17.77
N LEU A 104 14.88 2.78 -16.80
CA LEU A 104 14.77 1.33 -16.95
C LEU A 104 13.68 0.93 -17.94
N SER A 105 12.58 1.69 -18.03
CA SER A 105 11.49 1.40 -18.97
C SER A 105 11.93 1.45 -20.44
N GLN A 106 12.94 2.27 -20.74
CA GLN A 106 13.50 2.44 -22.07
C GLN A 106 14.47 1.31 -22.47
N GLN A 107 14.90 0.48 -21.51
CA GLN A 107 15.81 -0.62 -21.76
C GLN A 107 15.06 -1.89 -22.18
N PRO A 108 15.67 -2.73 -23.04
CA PRO A 108 15.11 -4.03 -23.42
C PRO A 108 15.21 -5.01 -22.23
N LEU A 109 14.26 -4.90 -21.31
CA LEU A 109 14.17 -5.75 -20.13
C LEU A 109 13.25 -6.96 -20.36
N PRO A 110 13.48 -8.08 -19.65
CA PRO A 110 12.53 -9.19 -19.56
C PRO A 110 11.15 -8.71 -19.09
N LYS A 111 10.10 -9.42 -19.51
CA LYS A 111 8.70 -9.06 -19.22
C LYS A 111 8.44 -8.90 -17.71
N GLU A 112 8.96 -9.83 -16.91
CA GLU A 112 8.86 -9.82 -15.44
C GLU A 112 9.44 -8.54 -14.83
N ASN A 113 10.64 -8.13 -15.28
CA ASN A 113 11.29 -6.92 -14.77
C ASN A 113 10.51 -5.66 -15.14
N LYS A 114 9.91 -5.62 -16.34
CA LYS A 114 9.05 -4.51 -16.77
C LYS A 114 7.80 -4.38 -15.91
N GLU A 115 7.19 -5.50 -15.55
CA GLU A 115 6.04 -5.51 -14.64
C GLU A 115 6.42 -4.95 -13.27
N ILE A 116 7.54 -5.41 -12.68
CA ILE A 116 8.04 -4.90 -11.40
C ILE A 116 8.29 -3.39 -11.46
N ILE A 117 8.98 -2.90 -12.50
CA ILE A 117 9.26 -1.47 -12.67
C ILE A 117 7.97 -0.67 -12.82
N SER A 118 7.01 -1.18 -13.58
CA SER A 118 5.70 -0.55 -13.74
C SER A 118 4.97 -0.43 -12.42
N THR A 119 4.96 -1.49 -11.61
CA THR A 119 4.35 -1.48 -10.27
C THR A 119 5.01 -0.47 -9.36
N VAL A 120 6.34 -0.39 -9.34
CA VAL A 120 7.07 0.59 -8.53
C VAL A 120 6.79 2.02 -9.02
N ALA A 121 6.71 2.24 -10.34
CA ALA A 121 6.39 3.55 -10.90
C ALA A 121 4.96 3.99 -10.56
N ILE A 122 3.98 3.07 -10.61
CA ILE A 122 2.60 3.34 -10.19
C ILE A 122 2.55 3.68 -8.71
N TRP A 123 3.22 2.89 -7.87
CA TRP A 123 3.34 3.15 -6.44
C TRP A 123 3.91 4.55 -6.18
N ALA A 124 5.01 4.92 -6.83
CA ALA A 124 5.67 6.21 -6.63
C ALA A 124 4.79 7.40 -7.06
N LYS A 125 3.99 7.23 -8.13
CA LYS A 125 3.02 8.26 -8.57
C LYS A 125 1.84 8.43 -7.63
N GLN A 126 1.41 7.35 -6.98
CA GLN A 126 0.27 7.37 -6.05
C GLN A 126 0.70 7.55 -4.58
N PHE A 127 2.00 7.70 -4.33
CA PHE A 127 2.51 7.77 -2.97
C PHE A 127 2.05 9.05 -2.27
N ASN A 128 1.28 8.88 -1.20
CA ASN A 128 0.79 10.00 -0.40
C ASN A 128 1.77 10.31 0.74
N ILE A 129 2.60 11.33 0.52
CA ILE A 129 3.63 11.76 1.46
C ILE A 129 3.02 12.16 2.81
N GLU A 130 1.90 12.89 2.80
CA GLU A 130 1.25 13.35 4.03
C GLU A 130 0.72 12.19 4.87
N ARG A 131 0.15 11.18 4.20
CA ARG A 131 -0.30 9.96 4.86
C ARG A 131 0.89 9.23 5.50
N HIS A 132 1.98 9.05 4.74
CA HIS A 132 3.19 8.41 5.26
C HIS A 132 3.75 9.14 6.49
N LEU A 133 3.84 10.47 6.46
CA LEU A 133 4.31 11.27 7.59
C LEU A 133 3.39 11.12 8.82
N ARG A 134 2.06 11.08 8.62
CA ARG A 134 1.12 10.81 9.72
C ARG A 134 1.30 9.42 10.29
N ASP A 135 1.46 8.41 9.44
CA ASP A 135 1.64 7.02 9.86
C ASP A 135 2.96 6.85 10.63
N MET A 136 4.07 7.43 10.15
CA MET A 136 5.36 7.42 10.85
C MET A 136 5.29 8.12 12.21
N LYS A 137 4.60 9.25 12.27
CA LYS A 137 4.33 9.94 13.53
C LYS A 137 3.56 9.03 14.49
N MET A 138 2.48 8.41 14.03
CA MET A 138 1.66 7.50 14.84
C MET A 138 2.42 6.26 15.32
N LEU A 139 3.30 5.68 14.49
CA LEU A 139 4.13 4.54 14.88
C LEU A 139 5.09 4.89 16.04
N LYS A 140 5.67 6.10 16.03
CA LYS A 140 6.44 6.59 17.18
C LYS A 140 5.59 6.79 18.42
N PHE A 141 4.33 7.21 18.26
CA PHE A 141 3.43 7.39 19.39
C PHE A 141 2.90 6.06 19.96
N SER A 142 2.76 5.03 19.12
CA SER A 142 2.08 3.80 19.47
C SER A 142 2.93 2.80 20.25
N THR A 143 4.26 2.82 20.13
CA THR A 143 5.12 1.83 20.79
C THR A 143 6.51 2.37 21.12
N GLN A 144 6.66 3.01 22.29
CA GLN A 144 7.96 3.02 22.96
C GLN A 144 7.91 2.00 24.09
N ILE A 145 8.42 0.79 23.84
CA ILE A 145 8.67 -0.17 24.91
C ILE A 145 9.99 0.23 25.55
N VAL A 146 9.93 0.87 26.72
CA VAL A 146 11.12 1.27 27.48
C VAL A 146 11.33 0.25 28.58
N TYR A 147 12.52 -0.34 28.64
CA TYR A 147 12.90 -1.20 29.75
C TYR A 147 13.09 -0.35 31.02
N ASP A 148 12.24 -0.57 32.01
CA ASP A 148 12.34 0.05 33.32
C ASP A 148 13.25 -0.79 34.23
N LYS A 149 14.49 -0.34 34.35
CA LYS A 149 15.51 -1.00 35.18
C LYS A 149 15.15 -0.99 36.68
N ALA A 150 14.33 -0.06 37.15
CA ALA A 150 13.93 0.00 38.56
C ALA A 150 12.94 -1.12 38.92
N HIS A 151 12.12 -1.53 37.95
CA HIS A 151 11.09 -2.56 38.13
C HIS A 151 11.39 -3.88 37.41
N ASN A 152 12.52 -3.97 36.69
CA ASN A 152 12.88 -5.10 35.83
C ASN A 152 11.76 -5.48 34.83
N ASP A 153 11.04 -4.49 34.31
CA ASP A 153 9.86 -4.71 33.46
C ASP A 153 9.90 -3.83 32.20
N PHE A 154 9.14 -4.21 31.17
CA PHE A 154 8.99 -3.45 29.95
C PHE A 154 7.76 -2.56 30.03
N LYS A 155 7.97 -1.25 30.16
CA LYS A 155 6.87 -0.29 30.20
C LYS A 155 6.49 0.09 28.77
N LEU A 156 5.25 -0.22 28.39
CA LEU A 156 4.65 0.32 27.17
C LEU A 156 4.35 1.81 27.40
N MET A 157 5.19 2.68 26.84
CA MET A 157 4.91 4.10 26.77
C MET A 157 3.93 4.30 25.62
N ILE A 158 2.64 4.35 25.95
CA ILE A 158 1.64 4.97 25.05
C ILE A 158 1.96 6.45 25.10
N ALA A 159 2.56 7.00 24.04
CA ALA A 159 2.84 8.42 24.02
C ALA A 159 1.49 9.14 23.81
N GLY A 160 0.94 9.64 24.92
CA GLY A 160 -0.27 10.42 24.97
C GLY A 160 -0.01 11.73 25.68
N LYS A 161 0.05 12.81 24.89
CA LYS A 161 -0.38 14.14 25.31
C LYS A 161 -0.89 14.90 24.10
#